data_AF-A0A7J9ZZX6-F1
#
_entry.id   AF-A0A7J9ZZX6-F1
#
_cell.length_a   1.000
_cell.length_b   1.000
_cell.length_c   1.000
_cell.angle_alpha   90.00
_cell.angle_beta   90.00
_cell.angle_gamma   90.00
#
_symmetry.space_group_name_H-M   'P 1'
#
loop_
_entity.id
_entity.type
_entity.pdbx_description
1 polymer ?
#
loop_
_entity_poly.entity_id
_entity_poly.type
_entity_poly.pdbx_seq_one_letter_code
_entity_poly.pdbx_strand_id
1 'polypeptide(L)'
;MADELDRSETISYDRLYRLWEQNPWSATAIDFTVDAEHWQTKLDERQRESALWNYAMFLVGEEAVARTLTPVLDAAPERAQSIFLSTQIVDESRHHVFFDRFMREVAGQGTDIDSTLKSMDRFLTWGFQQTFAELDRITEALHKKPKDRPLLAQAIALYHVIIEGVLAIPGQHFIQRYVERYEILPGFREGINHVSRDESRHVAFGIKFLGDLIRQDPECRSAAIELWDRALRWSIGVFVPPDRDPAYAECFGFTLEEIFAFGMRSFETKLKRLGIDPDEIAIMRYEARDESYEERARRAWVLIHAGVLGDDRRDPELDDEAFEILFDGMTRVVDIDVARQLGGPIAWNFPDAEPWHLVVTNGHIEAKPGGVGDAALTLETSSADFARLAVGRTDPRWALLKRRLKVQGTLGAKAKLPKLFRS
;
A
#
# COMPACT_ATOMS: atom_id res chain seq x y z
N MET A 1 15.39 -36.97 12.68
CA MET A 1 16.11 -36.34 11.54
C MET A 1 15.25 -36.21 10.28
N ALA A 2 14.33 -37.14 9.96
CA ALA A 2 13.37 -36.94 8.87
C ALA A 2 12.15 -36.05 9.25
N ASP A 3 11.93 -35.83 10.55
CA ASP A 3 10.72 -35.19 11.11
C ASP A 3 10.91 -33.68 11.42
N GLU A 4 12.13 -33.15 11.27
CA GLU A 4 12.43 -31.70 11.40
C GLU A 4 12.52 -30.99 10.04
N LEU A 5 12.52 -31.75 8.94
CA LEU A 5 12.53 -31.22 7.56
C LEU A 5 11.12 -30.99 6.99
N ASP A 6 10.06 -31.38 7.70
CA ASP A 6 8.67 -31.31 7.22
C ASP A 6 7.92 -30.03 7.66
N ARG A 7 8.51 -29.21 8.53
CA ARG A 7 7.88 -27.95 8.99
C ARG A 7 8.25 -26.72 8.17
N SER A 8 9.17 -26.84 7.20
CA SER A 8 9.70 -25.69 6.43
C SER A 8 9.20 -25.56 4.99
N GLU A 9 8.30 -26.43 4.51
CA GLU A 9 7.58 -26.19 3.24
C GLU A 9 6.06 -26.37 3.39
N THR A 10 5.43 -25.62 4.29
CA THR A 10 3.96 -25.59 4.40
C THR A 10 3.28 -25.06 3.12
N ILE A 11 4.03 -24.40 2.23
CA ILE A 11 3.57 -23.82 0.97
C ILE A 11 4.49 -24.31 -0.15
N SER A 12 3.96 -25.13 -1.07
CA SER A 12 4.63 -25.54 -2.32
C SER A 12 3.69 -25.29 -3.51
N TYR A 13 4.25 -25.09 -4.71
CA TYR A 13 3.45 -24.83 -5.91
C TYR A 13 2.46 -25.95 -6.21
N ASP A 14 2.89 -27.21 -6.10
CA ASP A 14 2.03 -28.38 -6.29
C ASP A 14 0.92 -28.49 -5.24
N ARG A 15 1.18 -28.07 -4.00
CA ARG A 15 0.15 -28.02 -2.96
C ARG A 15 -0.88 -26.94 -3.28
N LEU A 16 -0.43 -25.76 -3.71
CA LEU A 16 -1.33 -24.66 -4.06
C LEU A 16 -2.23 -25.02 -5.26
N TYR A 17 -1.69 -25.68 -6.28
CA TYR A 17 -2.48 -26.22 -7.38
C TYR A 17 -3.53 -27.25 -6.92
N ARG A 18 -3.14 -28.22 -6.09
CA ARG A 18 -4.09 -29.21 -5.54
C ARG A 18 -5.20 -28.55 -4.72
N LEU A 19 -4.89 -27.51 -3.95
CA LEU A 19 -5.89 -26.76 -3.20
C LEU A 19 -6.88 -26.05 -4.12
N TRP A 20 -6.43 -25.52 -5.26
CA TRP A 20 -7.30 -24.95 -6.29
C TRP A 20 -8.27 -26.00 -6.85
N GLU A 21 -7.77 -27.17 -7.26
CA GLU A 21 -8.62 -28.25 -7.82
C GLU A 21 -9.68 -28.77 -6.84
N GLN A 22 -9.36 -28.80 -5.54
CA GLN A 22 -10.25 -29.31 -4.50
C GLN A 22 -11.41 -28.37 -4.16
N ASN A 23 -11.38 -27.13 -4.67
CA ASN A 23 -12.23 -26.05 -4.22
C ASN A 23 -12.92 -25.30 -5.38
N PRO A 24 -13.50 -25.98 -6.38
CA PRO A 24 -14.13 -25.29 -7.50
C PRO A 24 -15.38 -24.53 -7.04
N TRP A 25 -15.67 -23.43 -7.74
CA TRP A 25 -16.92 -22.68 -7.61
C TRP A 25 -17.24 -21.99 -8.93
N SER A 26 -18.53 -21.68 -9.14
CA SER A 26 -19.04 -21.08 -10.37
C SER A 26 -19.62 -19.71 -10.08
N ALA A 27 -18.97 -18.66 -10.61
CA ALA A 27 -19.46 -17.30 -10.49
C ALA A 27 -20.85 -17.12 -11.11
N THR A 28 -21.23 -17.92 -12.12
CA THR A 28 -22.55 -17.86 -12.77
C THR A 28 -23.64 -18.63 -12.03
N ALA A 29 -23.28 -19.50 -11.08
CA ALA A 29 -24.23 -20.27 -10.29
C ALA A 29 -24.75 -19.51 -9.05
N ILE A 30 -24.06 -18.44 -8.65
CA ILE A 30 -24.47 -17.58 -7.53
C ILE A 30 -25.79 -16.88 -7.88
N ASP A 31 -26.79 -17.05 -7.03
CA ASP A 31 -28.09 -16.41 -7.13
C ASP A 31 -28.09 -15.05 -6.42
N PHE A 32 -28.32 -13.98 -7.18
CA PHE A 32 -28.40 -12.61 -6.68
C PHE A 32 -29.83 -12.10 -6.52
N THR A 33 -30.85 -12.95 -6.62
CA THR A 33 -32.25 -12.53 -6.52
C THR A 33 -32.53 -11.83 -5.18
N VAL A 34 -32.06 -12.40 -4.07
CA VAL A 34 -32.23 -11.81 -2.73
C VAL A 34 -31.33 -10.58 -2.55
N ASP A 35 -30.15 -10.57 -3.16
CA ASP A 35 -29.22 -9.44 -3.12
C ASP A 35 -29.84 -8.20 -3.78
N ALA A 36 -30.53 -8.35 -4.92
CA ALA A 36 -31.26 -7.29 -5.58
C ALA A 36 -32.36 -6.67 -4.68
N GLU A 37 -33.07 -7.50 -3.92
CA GLU A 37 -34.05 -7.03 -2.93
C GLU A 37 -33.36 -6.32 -1.76
N HIS A 38 -32.34 -6.93 -1.17
CA HIS A 38 -31.59 -6.38 -0.04
C HIS A 38 -30.94 -5.03 -0.39
N TRP A 39 -30.39 -4.90 -1.59
CA TRP A 39 -29.78 -3.67 -2.08
C TRP A 39 -30.75 -2.48 -2.05
N GLN A 40 -32.02 -2.72 -2.35
CA GLN A 40 -33.05 -1.69 -2.37
C GLN A 40 -33.71 -1.46 -1.00
N THR A 41 -33.90 -2.53 -0.21
CA THR A 41 -34.75 -2.49 0.99
C THR A 41 -34.00 -2.46 2.31
N LYS A 42 -32.75 -2.96 2.35
CA LYS A 42 -31.96 -3.08 3.58
C LYS A 42 -30.79 -2.10 3.67
N LEU A 43 -30.23 -1.67 2.53
CA LEU A 43 -29.17 -0.67 2.51
C LEU A 43 -29.80 0.74 2.43
N ASP A 44 -29.22 1.70 3.12
CA ASP A 44 -29.53 3.11 2.87
C ASP A 44 -28.70 3.68 1.69
N GLU A 45 -28.90 4.96 1.38
CA GLU A 45 -28.19 5.62 0.28
C GLU A 45 -26.67 5.67 0.51
N ARG A 46 -26.23 5.97 1.73
CA ARG A 46 -24.81 6.06 2.08
C ARG A 46 -24.14 4.68 1.99
N GLN A 47 -24.80 3.63 2.46
CA GLN A 47 -24.32 2.26 2.38
C GLN A 47 -24.20 1.78 0.93
N ARG A 48 -25.18 2.11 0.07
CA ARG A 48 -25.08 1.81 -1.38
C ARG A 48 -23.93 2.56 -2.04
N GLU A 49 -23.76 3.84 -1.74
CA GLU A 49 -22.66 4.66 -2.25
C GLU A 49 -21.29 4.11 -1.82
N SER A 50 -21.15 3.77 -0.54
CA SER A 50 -19.93 3.17 -0.01
C SER A 50 -19.64 1.78 -0.59
N ALA A 51 -20.66 0.93 -0.71
CA ALA A 51 -20.53 -0.38 -1.34
C ALA A 51 -20.12 -0.24 -2.82
N LEU A 52 -20.70 0.70 -3.57
CA LEU A 52 -20.29 0.99 -4.95
C LEU A 52 -18.84 1.45 -5.03
N TRP A 53 -18.41 2.36 -4.16
CA TRP A 53 -17.01 2.81 -4.10
C TRP A 53 -16.05 1.63 -3.91
N ASN A 54 -16.32 0.77 -2.94
CA ASN A 54 -15.46 -0.37 -2.63
C ASN A 54 -15.50 -1.43 -3.74
N TYR A 55 -16.68 -1.87 -4.16
CA TYR A 55 -16.84 -2.93 -5.15
C TYR A 55 -16.37 -2.50 -6.55
N ALA A 56 -16.41 -1.20 -6.87
CA ALA A 56 -15.85 -0.69 -8.12
C ALA A 56 -14.34 -0.93 -8.21
N MET A 57 -13.61 -0.69 -7.12
CA MET A 57 -12.18 -0.95 -7.06
C MET A 57 -11.87 -2.43 -7.18
N PHE A 58 -12.68 -3.32 -6.59
CA PHE A 58 -12.56 -4.75 -6.84
C PHE A 58 -12.79 -5.08 -8.31
N LEU A 59 -13.93 -4.71 -8.91
CA LEU A 59 -14.24 -5.06 -10.30
C LEU A 59 -13.14 -4.63 -11.29
N VAL A 60 -12.68 -3.38 -11.19
CA VAL A 60 -11.61 -2.87 -12.06
C VAL A 60 -10.27 -3.51 -11.71
N GLY A 61 -10.04 -3.80 -10.43
CA GLY A 61 -8.87 -4.54 -9.97
C GLY A 61 -8.81 -5.94 -10.60
N GLU A 62 -9.89 -6.72 -10.52
CA GLU A 62 -9.98 -8.08 -11.06
C GLU A 62 -9.73 -8.13 -12.58
N GLU A 63 -10.26 -7.16 -13.34
CA GLU A 63 -9.95 -7.05 -14.77
C GLU A 63 -8.46 -6.84 -14.99
N ALA A 64 -7.88 -5.87 -14.27
CA ALA A 64 -6.50 -5.48 -14.47
C ALA A 64 -5.54 -6.60 -14.06
N VAL A 65 -5.80 -7.27 -12.94
CA VAL A 65 -4.97 -8.38 -12.47
C VAL A 65 -5.08 -9.60 -13.39
N ALA A 66 -6.29 -9.94 -13.89
CA ALA A 66 -6.47 -10.99 -14.90
C ALA A 66 -5.67 -10.74 -16.18
N ARG A 67 -5.75 -9.50 -16.70
CA ARG A 67 -5.07 -9.09 -17.94
C ARG A 67 -3.55 -9.07 -17.80
N THR A 68 -3.04 -8.65 -16.64
CA THR A 68 -1.61 -8.39 -16.43
C THR A 68 -0.81 -9.60 -15.92
N LEU A 69 -1.45 -10.75 -15.66
CA LEU A 69 -0.77 -11.99 -15.29
C LEU A 69 -0.03 -12.67 -16.44
N THR A 70 -0.45 -12.48 -17.69
CA THR A 70 0.13 -13.22 -18.83
C THR A 70 1.65 -12.98 -19.00
N PRO A 71 2.16 -11.73 -18.89
CA PRO A 71 3.60 -11.48 -18.87
C PRO A 71 4.34 -12.16 -17.71
N VAL A 72 3.70 -12.28 -16.54
CA VAL A 72 4.27 -12.97 -15.37
C VAL A 72 4.36 -14.48 -15.63
N LEU A 73 3.32 -15.06 -16.24
CA LEU A 73 3.28 -16.46 -16.67
C LEU A 73 4.40 -16.78 -17.66
N ASP A 74 4.61 -15.94 -18.68
CA ASP A 74 5.67 -16.12 -19.68
C ASP A 74 7.09 -16.01 -19.08
N ALA A 75 7.25 -15.13 -18.08
CA ALA A 75 8.51 -14.91 -17.39
C ALA A 75 8.83 -15.97 -16.30
N ALA A 76 7.87 -16.84 -15.94
CA ALA A 76 8.05 -17.81 -14.88
C ALA A 76 9.15 -18.84 -15.20
N PRO A 77 10.22 -18.96 -14.39
CA PRO A 77 11.34 -19.85 -14.70
C PRO A 77 11.04 -21.35 -14.53
N GLU A 78 10.07 -21.72 -13.69
CA GLU A 78 9.75 -23.11 -13.38
C GLU A 78 8.35 -23.51 -13.86
N ARG A 79 8.21 -24.76 -14.34
CA ARG A 79 6.93 -25.26 -14.85
C ARG A 79 5.84 -25.27 -13.78
N ALA A 80 6.19 -25.58 -12.54
CA ALA A 80 5.24 -25.59 -11.42
C ALA A 80 4.65 -24.20 -11.15
N GLN A 81 5.43 -23.13 -11.34
CA GLN A 81 4.95 -21.76 -11.25
C GLN A 81 3.96 -21.46 -12.38
N SER A 82 4.30 -21.82 -13.62
CA SER A 82 3.42 -21.62 -14.78
C SER A 82 2.09 -22.37 -14.65
N ILE A 83 2.13 -23.60 -14.10
CA ILE A 83 0.93 -24.40 -13.84
C ILE A 83 0.01 -23.67 -12.84
N PHE A 84 0.56 -23.17 -11.73
CA PHE A 84 -0.25 -22.44 -10.75
C PHE A 84 -0.78 -21.11 -11.31
N LEU A 85 0.06 -20.31 -11.98
CA LEU A 85 -0.34 -19.04 -12.60
C LEU A 85 -1.48 -19.22 -13.60
N SER A 86 -1.51 -20.34 -14.32
CA SER A 86 -2.63 -20.67 -15.21
C SER A 86 -3.95 -20.83 -14.46
N THR A 87 -3.93 -21.39 -13.24
CA THR A 87 -5.12 -21.47 -12.38
C THR A 87 -5.53 -20.11 -11.83
N GLN A 88 -4.54 -19.26 -11.51
CA GLN A 88 -4.81 -17.92 -11.02
C GLN A 88 -5.48 -17.05 -12.10
N ILE A 89 -5.05 -17.11 -13.36
CA ILE A 89 -5.72 -16.41 -14.47
C ILE A 89 -7.22 -16.78 -14.56
N VAL A 90 -7.55 -18.06 -14.31
CA VAL A 90 -8.95 -18.52 -14.25
C VAL A 90 -9.68 -17.92 -13.05
N ASP A 91 -9.02 -17.88 -11.88
CA ASP A 91 -9.57 -17.27 -10.67
C ASP A 91 -9.88 -15.78 -10.89
N GLU A 92 -8.91 -14.97 -11.37
CA GLU A 92 -9.11 -13.53 -11.57
C GLU A 92 -10.22 -13.25 -12.59
N SER A 93 -10.24 -14.01 -13.69
CA SER A 93 -11.29 -13.89 -14.70
C SER A 93 -12.67 -14.22 -14.12
N ARG A 94 -12.74 -15.21 -13.21
CA ARG A 94 -13.97 -15.60 -12.52
C ARG A 94 -14.38 -14.55 -11.48
N HIS A 95 -13.42 -13.93 -10.78
CA HIS A 95 -13.69 -12.85 -9.83
C HIS A 95 -14.26 -11.63 -10.55
N HIS A 96 -13.67 -11.26 -11.69
CA HIS A 96 -14.20 -10.22 -12.57
C HIS A 96 -15.66 -10.50 -12.97
N VAL A 97 -15.96 -11.72 -13.45
CA VAL A 97 -17.34 -12.12 -13.78
C VAL A 97 -18.27 -12.00 -12.57
N PHE A 98 -17.83 -12.40 -11.38
CA PHE A 98 -18.63 -12.30 -10.16
C PHE A 98 -18.99 -10.84 -9.82
N PHE A 99 -18.00 -9.94 -9.77
CA PHE A 99 -18.24 -8.53 -9.46
C PHE A 99 -19.03 -7.83 -10.56
N ASP A 100 -18.77 -8.11 -11.84
CA ASP A 100 -19.51 -7.55 -12.97
C ASP A 100 -20.99 -7.94 -12.91
N ARG A 101 -21.28 -9.22 -12.64
CA ARG A 101 -22.65 -9.69 -12.43
C ARG A 101 -23.33 -8.95 -11.29
N PHE A 102 -22.69 -8.80 -10.14
CA PHE A 102 -23.27 -8.05 -9.03
C PHE A 102 -23.57 -6.60 -9.42
N MET A 103 -22.62 -5.93 -10.08
CA MET A 103 -22.79 -4.55 -10.54
C MET A 103 -23.98 -4.39 -11.49
N ARG A 104 -24.17 -5.31 -12.44
CA ARG A 104 -25.28 -5.28 -13.41
C ARG A 104 -26.61 -5.72 -12.81
N GLU A 105 -26.65 -6.88 -12.16
CA GLU A 105 -27.87 -7.57 -11.73
C GLU A 105 -28.45 -6.96 -10.45
N VAL A 106 -27.60 -6.40 -9.56
CA VAL A 106 -28.00 -5.87 -8.25
C VAL A 106 -27.89 -4.34 -8.21
N ALA A 107 -26.73 -3.80 -8.57
CA ALA A 107 -26.47 -2.36 -8.44
C ALA A 107 -26.94 -1.52 -9.65
N GLY A 108 -27.42 -2.17 -10.71
CA GLY A 108 -27.95 -1.52 -11.92
C GLY A 108 -26.91 -0.69 -12.69
N GLN A 109 -25.63 -1.11 -12.67
CA GLN A 109 -24.53 -0.45 -13.35
C GLN A 109 -24.18 -1.16 -14.66
N GLY A 110 -24.34 -0.47 -15.79
CA GLY A 110 -24.06 -1.00 -17.13
C GLY A 110 -25.05 -2.05 -17.63
N THR A 111 -24.91 -2.44 -18.90
CA THR A 111 -25.76 -3.44 -19.58
C THR A 111 -24.97 -4.64 -20.09
N ASP A 112 -23.64 -4.52 -20.11
CA ASP A 112 -22.65 -5.49 -20.54
C ASP A 112 -21.32 -5.19 -19.82
N ILE A 113 -20.34 -6.08 -19.95
CA ILE A 113 -19.04 -5.98 -19.25
C ILE A 113 -18.37 -4.61 -19.50
N ASP A 114 -18.30 -4.18 -20.75
CA ASP A 114 -17.59 -2.95 -21.12
C ASP A 114 -18.26 -1.70 -20.53
N SER A 115 -19.60 -1.61 -20.62
CA SER A 115 -20.34 -0.49 -20.06
C SER A 115 -20.34 -0.50 -18.53
N THR A 116 -20.30 -1.67 -17.90
CA THR A 116 -20.18 -1.80 -16.45
C THR A 116 -18.82 -1.32 -15.97
N LEU A 117 -17.71 -1.80 -16.57
CA LEU A 117 -16.36 -1.31 -16.27
C LEU A 117 -16.25 0.20 -16.42
N LYS A 118 -16.71 0.75 -17.55
CA LYS A 118 -16.68 2.19 -17.80
C LYS A 118 -17.47 2.99 -16.76
N SER A 119 -18.56 2.45 -16.23
CA SER A 119 -19.34 3.12 -15.19
C SER A 119 -18.61 3.21 -13.84
N MET A 120 -17.56 2.40 -13.65
CA MET A 120 -16.78 2.37 -12.40
C MET A 120 -15.77 3.52 -12.30
N ASP A 121 -15.36 4.15 -13.41
CA ASP A 121 -14.31 5.18 -13.46
C ASP A 121 -14.48 6.29 -12.41
N ARG A 122 -15.74 6.69 -12.14
CA ARG A 122 -16.07 7.74 -11.17
C ARG A 122 -15.80 7.38 -9.70
N PHE A 123 -15.64 6.09 -9.40
CA PHE A 123 -15.42 5.58 -8.05
C PHE A 123 -13.93 5.30 -7.78
N LEU A 124 -13.09 5.28 -8.81
CA LEU A 124 -11.68 4.92 -8.67
C LEU A 124 -10.89 6.06 -8.00
N THR A 125 -10.20 5.73 -6.92
CA THR A 125 -9.37 6.69 -6.20
C THR A 125 -8.09 6.99 -6.97
N TRP A 126 -7.46 8.13 -6.68
CA TRP A 126 -6.16 8.45 -7.26
C TRP A 126 -5.12 7.37 -6.95
N GLY A 127 -5.10 6.85 -5.71
CA GLY A 127 -4.15 5.81 -5.31
C GLY A 127 -4.35 4.50 -6.07
N PHE A 128 -5.61 4.15 -6.36
CA PHE A 128 -5.95 3.02 -7.23
C PHE A 128 -5.37 3.24 -8.63
N GLN A 129 -5.68 4.38 -9.26
CA GLN A 129 -5.21 4.70 -10.62
C GLN A 129 -3.69 4.65 -10.73
N GLN A 130 -2.96 5.21 -9.75
CA GLN A 130 -1.49 5.17 -9.76
C GLN A 130 -0.94 3.75 -9.56
N THR A 131 -1.51 2.98 -8.63
CA THR A 131 -1.05 1.61 -8.34
C THR A 131 -1.22 0.71 -9.57
N PHE A 132 -2.36 0.80 -10.26
CA PHE A 132 -2.63 -0.02 -11.44
C PHE A 132 -1.93 0.49 -12.70
N ALA A 133 -1.71 1.80 -12.85
CA ALA A 133 -0.84 2.32 -13.90
C ALA A 133 0.61 1.81 -13.78
N GLU A 134 1.12 1.69 -12.54
CA GLU A 134 2.44 1.08 -12.32
C GLU A 134 2.43 -0.43 -12.64
N LEU A 135 1.35 -1.14 -12.33
CA LEU A 135 1.20 -2.55 -12.68
C LEU A 135 1.27 -2.74 -14.20
N ASP A 136 0.50 -1.94 -14.95
CA ASP A 136 0.55 -1.94 -16.42
C ASP A 136 1.97 -1.64 -16.93
N ARG A 137 2.63 -0.60 -16.36
CA ARG A 137 3.98 -0.21 -16.77
C ARG A 137 5.00 -1.34 -16.56
N ILE A 138 4.98 -1.99 -15.40
CA ILE A 138 5.92 -3.06 -15.05
C ILE A 138 5.66 -4.30 -15.90
N THR A 139 4.40 -4.71 -16.03
CA THR A 139 4.04 -5.94 -16.76
C THR A 139 4.24 -5.79 -18.28
N GLU A 140 4.02 -4.60 -18.84
CA GLU A 140 4.38 -4.29 -20.24
C GLU A 140 5.91 -4.31 -20.45
N ALA A 141 6.68 -3.81 -19.48
CA ALA A 141 8.14 -3.90 -19.54
C ALA A 141 8.62 -5.36 -19.43
N LEU A 142 7.98 -6.16 -18.57
CA LEU A 142 8.28 -7.58 -18.39
C LEU A 142 7.94 -8.37 -19.65
N HIS A 143 6.81 -8.08 -20.30
CA HIS A 143 6.44 -8.67 -21.58
C HIS A 143 7.54 -8.47 -22.65
N LYS A 144 8.15 -7.29 -22.68
CA LYS A 144 9.28 -6.99 -23.60
C LYS A 144 10.58 -7.66 -23.20
N LYS A 145 10.76 -8.01 -21.92
CA LYS A 145 11.98 -8.59 -21.35
C LYS A 145 11.65 -9.74 -20.39
N PRO A 146 11.11 -10.87 -20.88
CA PRO A 146 10.59 -11.94 -20.00
C PRO A 146 11.69 -12.66 -19.20
N LYS A 147 12.97 -12.44 -19.51
CA LYS A 147 14.12 -13.01 -18.78
C LYS A 147 14.70 -12.07 -17.72
N ASP A 148 14.15 -10.87 -17.56
CA ASP A 148 14.60 -9.87 -16.59
C ASP A 148 14.07 -10.22 -15.19
N ARG A 149 14.90 -10.91 -14.40
CA ARG A 149 14.53 -11.40 -13.06
C ARG A 149 14.27 -10.27 -12.06
N PRO A 150 15.05 -9.17 -12.01
CA PRO A 150 14.70 -8.00 -11.22
C PRO A 150 13.33 -7.43 -11.57
N LEU A 151 12.99 -7.33 -12.86
CA LEU A 151 11.69 -6.82 -13.30
C LEU A 151 10.54 -7.78 -12.95
N LEU A 152 10.76 -9.10 -13.06
CA LEU A 152 9.81 -10.09 -12.56
C LEU A 152 9.61 -9.97 -11.05
N ALA A 153 10.67 -9.76 -10.28
CA ALA A 153 10.56 -9.56 -8.83
C ALA A 153 9.74 -8.30 -8.50
N GLN A 154 9.90 -7.22 -9.26
CA GLN A 154 9.02 -6.04 -9.16
C GLN A 154 7.56 -6.40 -9.47
N ALA A 155 7.29 -7.11 -10.57
CA ALA A 155 5.92 -7.50 -10.91
C ALA A 155 5.26 -8.31 -9.78
N ILE A 156 5.95 -9.31 -9.22
CA ILE A 156 5.44 -10.12 -8.10
C ILE A 156 5.27 -9.28 -6.83
N ALA A 157 6.22 -8.40 -6.52
CA ALA A 157 6.17 -7.54 -5.35
C ALA A 157 5.05 -6.49 -5.41
N LEU A 158 4.67 -6.01 -6.60
CA LEU A 158 3.51 -5.11 -6.75
C LEU A 158 2.21 -5.91 -6.70
N TYR A 159 2.09 -6.92 -7.56
CA TYR A 159 0.87 -7.69 -7.73
C TYR A 159 0.49 -8.43 -6.44
N HIS A 160 1.33 -9.35 -5.99
CA HIS A 160 0.91 -10.30 -4.95
C HIS A 160 1.14 -9.76 -3.52
N VAL A 161 2.14 -8.89 -3.35
CA VAL A 161 2.43 -8.34 -2.01
C VAL A 161 1.60 -7.08 -1.74
N ILE A 162 1.59 -6.11 -2.66
CA ILE A 162 0.83 -4.87 -2.46
C ILE A 162 -0.64 -5.04 -2.86
N ILE A 163 -0.94 -5.36 -4.13
CA ILE A 163 -2.32 -5.36 -4.64
C ILE A 163 -3.15 -6.43 -3.93
N GLU A 164 -2.80 -7.71 -4.02
CA GLU A 164 -3.56 -8.75 -3.31
C GLU A 164 -3.34 -8.66 -1.79
N GLY A 165 -2.07 -8.60 -1.41
CA GLY A 165 -1.64 -8.80 -0.04
C GLY A 165 -1.97 -7.65 0.92
N VAL A 166 -1.89 -6.40 0.46
CA VAL A 166 -2.06 -5.21 1.30
C VAL A 166 -3.34 -4.45 0.95
N LEU A 167 -3.90 -4.63 -0.25
CA LEU A 167 -5.14 -3.96 -0.66
C LEU A 167 -6.33 -4.93 -0.70
N ALA A 168 -6.27 -6.03 -1.47
CA ALA A 168 -7.42 -6.93 -1.63
C ALA A 168 -7.81 -7.60 -0.31
N ILE A 169 -6.87 -8.23 0.41
CA ILE A 169 -7.16 -8.96 1.66
C ILE A 169 -7.84 -8.07 2.72
N PRO A 170 -7.34 -6.86 3.05
CA PRO A 170 -8.03 -6.00 4.03
C PRO A 170 -9.40 -5.53 3.54
N GLY A 171 -9.53 -5.19 2.25
CA GLY A 171 -10.81 -4.81 1.65
C GLY A 171 -11.84 -5.93 1.72
N GLN A 172 -11.45 -7.17 1.40
CA GLN A 172 -12.30 -8.35 1.50
C GLN A 172 -12.69 -8.65 2.94
N HIS A 173 -11.76 -8.55 3.87
CA HIS A 173 -12.04 -8.78 5.29
C HIS A 173 -13.13 -7.83 5.81
N PHE A 174 -13.04 -6.54 5.45
CA PHE A 174 -14.04 -5.54 5.76
C PHE A 174 -15.40 -5.91 5.15
N ILE A 175 -15.43 -6.25 3.85
CA ILE A 175 -16.62 -6.67 3.12
C ILE A 175 -17.30 -7.86 3.79
N GLN A 176 -16.57 -8.96 3.95
CA GLN A 176 -17.05 -10.20 4.56
C GLN A 176 -17.68 -9.95 5.92
N ARG A 177 -17.01 -9.14 6.75
CA ARG A 177 -17.46 -8.89 8.11
C ARG A 177 -18.74 -8.06 8.15
N TYR A 178 -18.94 -7.05 7.29
CA TYR A 178 -20.21 -6.31 7.31
C TYR A 178 -21.35 -7.10 6.66
N VAL A 179 -21.14 -7.81 5.54
CA VAL A 179 -22.23 -8.60 4.93
C VAL A 179 -22.70 -9.73 5.84
N GLU A 180 -21.78 -10.31 6.62
CA GLU A 180 -22.10 -11.27 7.66
C GLU A 180 -22.82 -10.62 8.85
N ARG A 181 -22.26 -9.54 9.42
CA ARG A 181 -22.82 -8.88 10.61
C ARG A 181 -24.23 -8.35 10.40
N TYR A 182 -24.50 -7.77 9.23
CA TYR A 182 -25.80 -7.18 8.91
C TYR A 182 -26.77 -8.17 8.25
N GLU A 183 -26.32 -9.40 7.96
CA GLU A 183 -27.12 -10.44 7.30
C GLU A 183 -27.76 -9.94 5.99
N ILE A 184 -26.93 -9.27 5.17
CA ILE A 184 -27.30 -8.68 3.88
C ILE A 184 -26.55 -9.36 2.73
N LEU A 185 -27.06 -9.17 1.51
CA LEU A 185 -26.42 -9.60 0.27
C LEU A 185 -25.88 -11.06 0.31
N PRO A 186 -26.75 -12.06 0.51
CA PRO A 186 -26.31 -13.45 0.75
C PRO A 186 -25.56 -14.08 -0.43
N GLY A 187 -25.96 -13.82 -1.68
CA GLY A 187 -25.24 -14.29 -2.87
C GLY A 187 -23.88 -13.63 -3.00
N PHE A 188 -23.79 -12.33 -2.69
CA PHE A 188 -22.50 -11.63 -2.68
C PHE A 188 -21.60 -12.13 -1.55
N ARG A 189 -22.17 -12.42 -0.37
CA ARG A 189 -21.45 -13.06 0.75
C ARG A 189 -20.89 -14.42 0.35
N GLU A 190 -21.64 -15.24 -0.38
CA GLU A 190 -21.16 -16.51 -0.92
C GLU A 190 -19.95 -16.28 -1.84
N GLY A 191 -20.08 -15.39 -2.82
CA GLY A 191 -19.02 -15.13 -3.79
C GLY A 191 -17.76 -14.53 -3.18
N ILE A 192 -17.88 -13.51 -2.31
CA ILE A 192 -16.70 -12.88 -1.69
C ILE A 192 -15.94 -13.85 -0.77
N ASN A 193 -16.63 -14.84 -0.18
CA ASN A 193 -15.96 -15.91 0.58
C ASN A 193 -15.15 -16.84 -0.33
N HIS A 194 -15.65 -17.11 -1.54
CA HIS A 194 -14.89 -17.85 -2.53
C HIS A 194 -13.67 -17.07 -3.03
N VAL A 195 -13.85 -15.78 -3.36
CA VAL A 195 -12.76 -14.87 -3.76
C VAL A 195 -11.68 -14.82 -2.67
N SER A 196 -12.04 -14.59 -1.41
CA SER A 196 -11.07 -14.52 -0.29
C SER A 196 -10.26 -15.81 -0.09
N ARG A 197 -10.87 -16.97 -0.34
CA ARG A 197 -10.16 -18.26 -0.30
C ARG A 197 -9.20 -18.41 -1.49
N ASP A 198 -9.54 -17.83 -2.64
CA ASP A 198 -8.68 -17.80 -3.83
C ASP A 198 -7.47 -16.89 -3.59
N GLU A 199 -7.69 -15.66 -3.14
CA GLU A 199 -6.63 -14.70 -2.77
C GLU A 199 -5.63 -15.26 -1.75
N SER A 200 -6.13 -16.01 -0.76
CA SER A 200 -5.26 -16.64 0.24
C SER A 200 -4.23 -17.57 -0.41
N ARG A 201 -4.55 -18.21 -1.54
CA ARG A 201 -3.63 -19.04 -2.32
C ARG A 201 -2.71 -18.18 -3.20
N HIS A 202 -3.24 -17.14 -3.83
CA HIS A 202 -2.47 -16.26 -4.70
C HIS A 202 -1.38 -15.50 -3.92
N VAL A 203 -1.72 -14.93 -2.77
CA VAL A 203 -0.74 -14.31 -1.87
C VAL A 203 0.29 -15.33 -1.38
N ALA A 204 -0.13 -16.56 -1.05
CA ALA A 204 0.80 -17.61 -0.64
C ALA A 204 1.77 -17.99 -1.78
N PHE A 205 1.28 -18.05 -3.02
CA PHE A 205 2.09 -18.24 -4.21
C PHE A 205 3.10 -17.09 -4.39
N GLY A 206 2.63 -15.85 -4.36
CA GLY A 206 3.48 -14.67 -4.57
C GLY A 206 4.58 -14.54 -3.52
N ILE A 207 4.28 -14.81 -2.24
CA ILE A 207 5.29 -14.82 -1.18
C ILE A 207 6.33 -15.91 -1.38
N LYS A 208 5.91 -17.13 -1.76
CA LYS A 208 6.86 -18.20 -2.09
C LYS A 208 7.72 -17.80 -3.29
N PHE A 209 7.09 -17.32 -4.36
CA PHE A 209 7.78 -17.02 -5.61
C PHE A 209 8.77 -15.86 -5.48
N LEU A 210 8.37 -14.76 -4.84
CA LEU A 210 9.28 -13.66 -4.55
C LEU A 210 10.43 -14.11 -3.63
N GLY A 211 10.13 -14.94 -2.62
CA GLY A 211 11.15 -15.52 -1.74
C GLY A 211 12.15 -16.41 -2.49
N ASP A 212 11.70 -17.20 -3.47
CA ASP A 212 12.56 -17.99 -4.35
C ASP A 212 13.44 -17.09 -5.22
N LEU A 213 12.88 -16.02 -5.82
CA LEU A 213 13.63 -15.06 -6.62
C LEU A 213 14.74 -14.37 -5.80
N ILE A 214 14.39 -13.86 -4.60
CA ILE A 214 15.32 -13.19 -3.69
C ILE A 214 16.46 -14.09 -3.23
N ARG A 215 16.17 -15.37 -2.92
CA ARG A 215 17.21 -16.33 -2.50
C ARG A 215 18.16 -16.68 -3.64
N GLN A 216 17.68 -16.68 -4.86
CA GLN A 216 18.47 -17.04 -6.04
C GLN A 216 19.28 -15.86 -6.58
N ASP A 217 18.81 -14.63 -6.40
CA ASP A 217 19.42 -13.43 -6.97
C ASP A 217 19.24 -12.20 -6.04
N PRO A 218 20.32 -11.67 -5.45
CA PRO A 218 20.25 -10.47 -4.62
C PRO A 218 19.69 -9.22 -5.33
N GLU A 219 19.84 -9.11 -6.66
CA GLU A 219 19.28 -7.98 -7.41
C GLU A 219 17.74 -7.97 -7.36
N CYS A 220 17.10 -9.14 -7.27
CA CYS A 220 15.66 -9.24 -7.09
C CYS A 220 15.19 -8.63 -5.75
N ARG A 221 15.99 -8.73 -4.68
CA ARG A 221 15.68 -8.10 -3.38
C ARG A 221 15.71 -6.58 -3.52
N SER A 222 16.79 -6.05 -4.09
CA SER A 222 16.95 -4.62 -4.31
C SER A 222 15.83 -4.07 -5.20
N ALA A 223 15.47 -4.79 -6.26
CA ALA A 223 14.39 -4.38 -7.17
C ALA A 223 13.01 -4.35 -6.49
N ALA A 224 12.71 -5.33 -5.62
CA ALA A 224 11.46 -5.35 -4.84
C ALA A 224 11.40 -4.18 -3.84
N ILE A 225 12.49 -3.89 -3.13
CA ILE A 225 12.58 -2.75 -2.20
C ILE A 225 12.41 -1.43 -2.96
N GLU A 226 13.12 -1.24 -4.08
CA GLU A 226 13.01 -0.04 -4.91
C GLU A 226 11.57 0.18 -5.41
N LEU A 227 10.87 -0.91 -5.76
CA LEU A 227 9.47 -0.82 -6.11
C LEU A 227 8.62 -0.37 -4.93
N TRP A 228 8.76 -0.96 -3.74
CA TRP A 228 7.94 -0.60 -2.59
C TRP A 228 8.19 0.84 -2.14
N ASP A 229 9.43 1.35 -2.20
CA ASP A 229 9.76 2.76 -1.97
C ASP A 229 8.97 3.70 -2.89
N ARG A 230 8.76 3.29 -4.14
CA ARG A 230 7.98 4.06 -5.12
C ARG A 230 6.48 3.82 -4.99
N ALA A 231 6.05 2.62 -4.61
CA ALA A 231 4.65 2.23 -4.70
C ALA A 231 3.84 2.48 -3.43
N LEU A 232 4.41 2.28 -2.25
CA LEU A 232 3.66 2.43 -0.99
C LEU A 232 3.05 3.83 -0.82
N ARG A 233 3.76 4.87 -1.31
CA ARG A 233 3.33 6.27 -1.24
C ARG A 233 1.99 6.55 -1.95
N TRP A 234 1.68 5.82 -3.02
CA TRP A 234 0.40 5.96 -3.72
C TRP A 234 -0.62 4.91 -3.30
N SER A 235 -0.17 3.71 -2.91
CA SER A 235 -1.08 2.60 -2.58
C SER A 235 -1.83 2.87 -1.28
N ILE A 236 -1.25 3.66 -0.39
CA ILE A 236 -1.96 4.20 0.78
C ILE A 236 -3.19 5.04 0.38
N GLY A 237 -3.17 5.66 -0.80
CA GLY A 237 -4.28 6.43 -1.35
C GLY A 237 -5.45 5.60 -1.88
N VAL A 238 -5.33 4.28 -1.95
CA VAL A 238 -6.37 3.38 -2.48
C VAL A 238 -7.63 3.43 -1.62
N PHE A 239 -7.45 3.35 -0.30
CA PHE A 239 -8.54 3.37 0.69
C PHE A 239 -8.96 4.77 1.15
N VAL A 240 -8.60 5.82 0.41
CA VAL A 240 -9.05 7.18 0.72
C VAL A 240 -10.42 7.39 0.07
N PRO A 241 -11.51 7.49 0.85
CA PRO A 241 -12.85 7.67 0.29
C PRO A 241 -13.02 9.05 -0.36
N PRO A 242 -14.08 9.23 -1.17
CA PRO A 242 -14.47 10.53 -1.70
C PRO A 242 -14.52 11.60 -0.60
N ASP A 243 -13.94 12.77 -0.91
CA ASP A 243 -13.79 13.90 0.01
C ASP A 243 -13.12 13.60 1.37
N ARG A 244 -12.45 12.43 1.50
CA ARG A 244 -11.92 11.89 2.76
C ARG A 244 -13.02 11.70 3.83
N ASP A 245 -14.26 11.48 3.41
CA ASP A 245 -15.40 11.33 4.31
C ASP A 245 -15.36 9.97 5.05
N PRO A 246 -15.15 9.95 6.38
CA PRO A 246 -15.10 8.70 7.15
C PRO A 246 -16.45 7.95 7.16
N ALA A 247 -17.56 8.61 6.84
CA ALA A 247 -18.89 7.99 6.78
C ALA A 247 -18.96 6.82 5.79
N TYR A 248 -18.06 6.78 4.80
CA TYR A 248 -17.93 5.65 3.88
C TYR A 248 -17.56 4.35 4.61
N ALA A 249 -16.71 4.39 5.64
CA ALA A 249 -16.40 3.20 6.45
C ALA A 249 -17.39 3.04 7.63
N GLU A 250 -17.75 4.16 8.28
CA GLU A 250 -18.56 4.15 9.51
C GLU A 250 -19.98 3.65 9.29
N CYS A 251 -20.55 3.83 8.09
CA CYS A 251 -21.89 3.31 7.75
C CYS A 251 -21.99 1.78 7.81
N PHE A 252 -20.85 1.07 7.82
CA PHE A 252 -20.76 -0.37 8.02
C PHE A 252 -20.14 -0.76 9.38
N GLY A 253 -19.93 0.21 10.27
CA GLY A 253 -19.44 -0.01 11.64
C GLY A 253 -17.94 -0.29 11.73
N PHE A 254 -17.15 0.40 10.93
CA PHE A 254 -15.68 0.40 10.99
C PHE A 254 -15.13 1.81 10.84
N THR A 255 -13.86 1.99 11.18
CA THR A 255 -13.12 3.22 10.87
C THR A 255 -12.11 2.98 9.76
N LEU A 256 -11.66 4.05 9.11
CA LEU A 256 -10.61 3.96 8.09
C LEU A 256 -9.29 3.47 8.71
N GLU A 257 -8.99 3.92 9.93
CA GLU A 257 -7.80 3.51 10.69
C GLU A 257 -7.76 1.99 10.90
N GLU A 258 -8.90 1.32 11.14
CA GLU A 258 -8.94 -0.14 11.25
C GLU A 258 -8.48 -0.82 9.94
N ILE A 259 -8.87 -0.27 8.79
CA ILE A 259 -8.47 -0.77 7.46
C ILE A 259 -6.97 -0.56 7.24
N PHE A 260 -6.45 0.64 7.52
CA PHE A 260 -5.03 0.96 7.40
C PHE A 260 -4.17 0.13 8.36
N ALA A 261 -4.58 -0.02 9.62
CA ALA A 261 -3.89 -0.83 10.62
C ALA A 261 -3.80 -2.29 10.19
N PHE A 262 -4.88 -2.83 9.63
CA PHE A 262 -4.87 -4.17 9.04
C PHE A 262 -3.85 -4.25 7.89
N GLY A 263 -3.89 -3.30 6.95
CA GLY A 263 -2.97 -3.24 5.81
C GLY A 263 -1.49 -3.21 6.23
N MET A 264 -1.14 -2.37 7.22
CA MET A 264 0.21 -2.29 7.78
C MET A 264 0.67 -3.63 8.37
N ARG A 265 -0.16 -4.24 9.23
CA ARG A 265 0.11 -5.57 9.80
C ARG A 265 0.26 -6.64 8.72
N SER A 266 -0.58 -6.57 7.69
CA SER A 266 -0.57 -7.49 6.55
C SER A 266 0.73 -7.38 5.75
N PHE A 267 1.25 -6.16 5.56
CA PHE A 267 2.51 -5.92 4.88
C PHE A 267 3.71 -6.41 5.70
N GLU A 268 3.81 -6.03 6.97
CA GLU A 268 4.91 -6.45 7.84
C GLU A 268 4.98 -7.98 8.01
N THR A 269 3.83 -8.65 8.10
CA THR A 269 3.77 -10.11 8.13
C THR A 269 4.39 -10.72 6.87
N LYS A 270 4.21 -10.09 5.71
CA LYS A 270 4.79 -10.53 4.43
C LYS A 270 6.28 -10.25 4.36
N LEU A 271 6.72 -9.07 4.76
CA LEU A 271 8.15 -8.73 4.85
C LEU A 271 8.90 -9.73 5.74
N LYS A 272 8.33 -10.06 6.91
CA LYS A 272 8.88 -11.08 7.80
C LYS A 272 9.03 -12.44 7.14
N ARG A 273 8.04 -12.88 6.34
CA ARG A 273 8.10 -14.15 5.58
C ARG A 273 9.15 -14.12 4.46
N LEU A 274 9.43 -12.95 3.90
CA LEU A 274 10.45 -12.73 2.88
C LEU A 274 11.85 -12.49 3.47
N GLY A 275 11.96 -12.38 4.80
CA GLY A 275 13.22 -12.04 5.48
C GLY A 275 13.71 -10.64 5.13
N ILE A 276 12.80 -9.69 4.97
CA ILE A 276 13.08 -8.28 4.71
C ILE A 276 12.79 -7.49 5.97
N ASP A 277 13.79 -6.73 6.42
CA ASP A 277 13.63 -5.79 7.51
C ASP A 277 12.82 -4.59 7.01
N PRO A 278 11.75 -4.17 7.70
CA PRO A 278 11.04 -2.93 7.38
C PRO A 278 11.97 -1.72 7.22
N ASP A 279 13.09 -1.66 7.94
CA ASP A 279 14.06 -0.56 7.80
C ASP A 279 14.83 -0.56 6.47
N GLU A 280 14.73 -1.62 5.66
CA GLU A 280 15.24 -1.59 4.29
C GLU A 280 14.36 -0.73 3.37
N ILE A 281 13.10 -0.48 3.74
CA ILE A 281 12.13 0.29 2.96
C ILE A 281 12.09 1.72 3.50
N ALA A 282 12.40 2.71 2.65
CA ALA A 282 12.65 4.09 3.03
C ALA A 282 11.47 4.72 3.79
N ILE A 283 10.24 4.56 3.30
CA ILE A 283 9.05 5.16 3.92
C ILE A 283 8.77 4.56 5.32
N MET A 284 9.13 3.29 5.54
CA MET A 284 8.87 2.60 6.80
C MET A 284 9.84 2.99 7.91
N ARG A 285 11.01 3.56 7.59
CA ARG A 285 11.99 4.02 8.60
C ARG A 285 11.50 5.17 9.47
N TYR A 286 10.52 5.92 8.97
CA TYR A 286 9.90 7.04 9.68
C TYR A 286 8.80 6.59 10.63
N GLU A 287 8.36 5.32 10.55
CA GLU A 287 7.23 4.83 11.32
C GLU A 287 7.59 4.59 12.79
N ALA A 288 6.68 4.97 13.68
CA ALA A 288 6.73 4.66 15.10
C ALA A 288 6.33 3.21 15.36
N ARG A 289 7.19 2.25 14.99
CA ARG A 289 6.91 0.80 15.12
C ARG A 289 6.88 0.29 16.56
N ASP A 290 7.21 1.14 17.53
CA ASP A 290 6.99 0.95 18.96
C ASP A 290 5.53 1.20 19.38
N GLU A 291 4.73 1.88 18.54
CA GLU A 291 3.31 2.11 18.73
C GLU A 291 2.45 0.96 18.17
N SER A 292 1.17 0.93 18.55
CA SER A 292 0.21 -0.01 17.96
C SER A 292 -0.06 0.30 16.47
N TYR A 293 -0.56 -0.70 15.72
CA TYR A 293 -0.95 -0.48 14.33
C TYR A 293 -2.07 0.56 14.20
N GLU A 294 -2.97 0.63 15.20
CA GLU A 294 -4.07 1.59 15.24
C GLU A 294 -3.56 3.03 15.38
N GLU A 295 -2.58 3.28 16.27
CA GLU A 295 -1.99 4.62 16.42
C GLU A 295 -1.19 5.01 15.17
N ARG A 296 -0.44 4.07 14.58
CA ARG A 296 0.26 4.31 13.30
C ARG A 296 -0.71 4.61 12.16
N ALA A 297 -1.83 3.91 12.09
CA ALA A 297 -2.88 4.17 11.12
C ALA A 297 -3.53 5.54 11.31
N ARG A 298 -3.80 5.94 12.56
CA ARG A 298 -4.30 7.28 12.89
C ARG A 298 -3.32 8.37 12.46
N ARG A 299 -2.02 8.20 12.76
CA ARG A 299 -0.96 9.12 12.29
C ARG A 299 -0.89 9.20 10.77
N ALA A 300 -0.98 8.06 10.07
CA ALA A 300 -1.04 8.03 8.62
C ALA A 300 -2.28 8.79 8.08
N TRP A 301 -3.42 8.69 8.76
CA TRP A 301 -4.64 9.41 8.41
C TRP A 301 -4.48 10.94 8.56
N VAL A 302 -3.83 11.42 9.62
CA VAL A 302 -3.45 12.84 9.76
C VAL A 302 -2.60 13.28 8.57
N LEU A 303 -1.58 12.49 8.19
CA LEU A 303 -0.72 12.82 7.05
C LEU A 303 -1.45 12.77 5.69
N ILE A 304 -2.46 11.91 5.53
CA ILE A 304 -3.34 11.90 4.34
C ILE A 304 -4.20 13.17 4.30
N HIS A 305 -4.78 13.58 5.43
CA HIS A 305 -5.56 14.82 5.56
C HIS A 305 -4.71 16.07 5.34
N ALA A 306 -3.44 16.04 5.74
CA ALA A 306 -2.48 17.10 5.46
C ALA A 306 -1.94 17.07 4.01
N GLY A 307 -2.26 16.04 3.21
CA GLY A 307 -1.81 15.92 1.81
C GLY A 307 -0.35 15.46 1.67
N VAL A 308 0.22 14.96 2.75
CA VAL A 308 1.60 14.46 2.82
C VAL A 308 1.71 13.05 2.26
N LEU A 309 0.72 12.20 2.54
CA LEU A 309 0.60 10.84 2.01
C LEU A 309 -0.62 10.71 1.07
N GLY A 310 -0.60 9.73 0.17
CA GLY A 310 -1.68 9.52 -0.80
C GLY A 310 -1.65 10.52 -1.95
N ASP A 311 -2.80 11.13 -2.26
CA ASP A 311 -2.97 12.06 -3.39
C ASP A 311 -1.98 13.24 -3.33
N ASP A 312 -1.16 13.37 -4.35
CA ASP A 312 -0.09 14.37 -4.45
C ASP A 312 -0.43 15.55 -5.36
N ARG A 313 -1.68 15.63 -5.87
CA ARG A 313 -2.12 16.70 -6.78
C ARG A 313 -2.31 18.05 -6.09
N ARG A 314 -2.41 18.06 -4.77
CA ARG A 314 -2.50 19.28 -3.96
C ARG A 314 -1.23 19.48 -3.14
N ASP A 315 -0.98 20.72 -2.80
CA ASP A 315 0.11 21.07 -1.89
C ASP A 315 -0.20 20.59 -0.46
N PRO A 316 0.79 20.06 0.27
CA PRO A 316 0.59 19.71 1.67
C PRO A 316 0.27 20.94 2.52
N GLU A 317 -0.68 20.80 3.42
CA GLU A 317 -1.10 21.79 4.41
C GLU A 317 -0.92 21.14 5.78
N LEU A 318 0.11 21.55 6.51
CA LEU A 318 0.48 20.96 7.80
C LEU A 318 -0.19 21.71 8.94
N ASP A 319 -0.92 21.00 9.79
CA ASP A 319 -1.30 21.45 11.12
C ASP A 319 -0.24 21.05 12.17
N ASP A 320 -0.44 21.46 13.42
CA ASP A 320 0.50 21.21 14.51
C ASP A 320 0.76 19.71 14.71
N GLU A 321 -0.28 18.88 14.58
CA GLU A 321 -0.16 17.43 14.73
C GLU A 321 0.59 16.78 13.56
N ALA A 322 0.37 17.22 12.32
CA ALA A 322 1.14 16.76 11.18
C ALA A 322 2.63 17.13 11.31
N PHE A 323 2.93 18.33 11.83
CA PHE A 323 4.30 18.71 12.18
C PHE A 323 4.90 17.77 13.23
N GLU A 324 4.19 17.54 14.33
CA GLU A 324 4.62 16.61 15.39
C GLU A 324 4.96 15.22 14.83
N ILE A 325 4.07 14.66 14.00
CA ILE A 325 4.27 13.33 13.39
C ILE A 325 5.51 13.32 12.48
N LEU A 326 5.68 14.33 11.62
CA LEU A 326 6.84 14.39 10.70
C LEU A 326 8.15 14.57 11.45
N PHE A 327 8.17 15.43 12.46
CA PHE A 327 9.35 15.67 13.29
C PHE A 327 9.69 14.46 14.17
N ASP A 328 8.69 13.79 14.75
CA ASP A 328 8.84 12.51 15.45
C ASP A 328 9.49 11.48 14.51
N GLY A 329 8.94 11.30 13.30
CA GLY A 329 9.52 10.40 12.28
C GLY A 329 10.97 10.74 11.93
N MET A 330 11.32 12.03 11.84
CA MET A 330 12.70 12.44 11.59
C MET A 330 13.67 12.03 12.69
N THR A 331 13.26 12.03 13.96
CA THR A 331 14.15 11.61 15.06
C THR A 331 14.66 10.18 14.90
N ARG A 332 13.93 9.32 14.17
CA ARG A 332 14.27 7.91 13.92
C ARG A 332 15.31 7.72 12.81
N VAL A 333 15.35 8.64 11.84
CA VAL A 333 16.24 8.54 10.67
C VAL A 333 17.50 9.39 10.79
N VAL A 334 17.54 10.33 11.74
CA VAL A 334 18.74 11.14 11.97
C VAL A 334 19.84 10.28 12.61
N ASP A 335 21.04 10.34 12.03
CA ASP A 335 22.22 9.71 12.58
C ASP A 335 22.70 10.49 13.82
N ILE A 336 22.56 9.88 14.98
CA ILE A 336 22.86 10.50 16.27
C ILE A 336 24.34 10.89 16.42
N ASP A 337 25.26 10.13 15.84
CA ASP A 337 26.69 10.42 15.95
C ASP A 337 27.07 11.61 15.07
N VAL A 338 26.48 11.71 13.88
CA VAL A 338 26.60 12.91 13.04
C VAL A 338 25.96 14.12 13.73
N ALA A 339 24.77 13.96 14.31
CA ALA A 339 24.08 15.04 15.04
C ALA A 339 24.90 15.54 16.24
N ARG A 340 25.50 14.65 17.03
CA ARG A 340 26.43 15.03 18.13
C ARG A 340 27.64 15.81 17.63
N GLN A 341 28.21 15.40 16.50
CA GLN A 341 29.36 16.07 15.89
C GLN A 341 29.05 17.48 15.37
N LEU A 342 27.78 17.88 15.24
CA LEU A 342 27.42 19.26 14.91
C LEU A 342 27.68 20.21 16.08
N GLY A 343 27.66 19.70 17.33
CA GLY A 343 27.97 20.49 18.52
C GLY A 343 26.90 21.49 18.93
N GLY A 344 25.68 21.36 18.40
CA GLY A 344 24.54 22.21 18.73
C GLY A 344 23.25 21.74 18.03
N PRO A 345 22.11 22.39 18.31
CA PRO A 345 20.82 22.04 17.73
C PRO A 345 20.79 22.19 16.20
N ILE A 346 19.92 21.42 15.56
CA ILE A 346 19.59 21.57 14.13
C ILE A 346 18.25 22.31 14.06
N ALA A 347 18.27 23.56 13.63
CA ALA A 347 17.07 24.37 13.48
C ALA A 347 16.42 24.14 12.11
N TRP A 348 15.10 24.11 12.10
CA TRP A 348 14.27 24.09 10.91
C TRP A 348 13.33 25.30 10.93
N ASN A 349 13.59 26.27 10.05
CA ASN A 349 12.82 27.50 9.95
C ASN A 349 11.86 27.42 8.78
N PHE A 350 10.62 27.83 9.02
CA PHE A 350 9.59 27.93 8.00
C PHE A 350 9.22 29.40 7.80
N PRO A 351 9.15 29.91 6.56
CA PRO A 351 8.64 31.25 6.29
C PRO A 351 7.12 31.36 6.50
N ASP A 352 6.42 30.22 6.55
CA ASP A 352 4.97 30.07 6.55
C ASP A 352 4.43 29.27 7.75
N ALA A 353 5.28 28.89 8.71
CA ALA A 353 4.89 28.15 9.92
C ALA A 353 5.85 28.43 11.09
N GLU A 354 5.49 27.98 12.30
CA GLU A 354 6.37 28.08 13.46
C GLU A 354 7.62 27.20 13.28
N PRO A 355 8.81 27.68 13.65
CA PRO A 355 10.05 26.92 13.54
C PRO A 355 10.06 25.71 14.47
N TRP A 356 10.91 24.75 14.16
CA TRP A 356 11.17 23.55 14.95
C TRP A 356 12.68 23.34 15.09
N HIS A 357 13.10 22.54 16.05
CA HIS A 357 14.50 22.13 16.14
C HIS A 357 14.67 20.70 16.65
N LEU A 358 15.75 20.07 16.20
CA LEU A 358 16.23 18.79 16.72
C LEU A 358 17.39 19.03 17.68
N VAL A 359 17.37 18.36 18.82
CA VAL A 359 18.43 18.41 19.83
C VAL A 359 18.79 17.01 20.30
N VAL A 360 20.09 16.77 20.53
CA VAL A 360 20.55 15.52 21.15
C VAL A 360 20.51 15.69 22.67
N THR A 361 19.61 14.97 23.34
CA THR A 361 19.47 14.97 24.80
C THR A 361 19.68 13.55 25.32
N ASN A 362 20.59 13.35 26.29
CA ASN A 362 20.82 12.06 26.97
C ASN A 362 20.99 10.84 26.04
N GLY A 363 21.57 11.05 24.84
CA GLY A 363 21.80 9.98 23.88
C GLY A 363 20.58 9.57 23.04
N HIS A 364 19.55 10.41 23.01
CA HIS A 364 18.44 10.34 22.07
C HIS A 364 18.28 11.67 21.33
N ILE A 365 17.57 11.64 20.21
CA ILE A 365 17.22 12.84 19.44
C ILE A 365 15.80 13.23 19.84
N GLU A 366 15.63 14.48 20.23
CA GLU A 366 14.33 15.07 20.54
C GLU A 366 14.01 16.13 19.48
N ALA A 367 12.77 16.14 19.00
CA ALA A 367 12.23 17.25 18.23
C ALA A 367 11.38 18.16 19.13
N LYS A 368 11.53 19.48 18.97
CA LYS A 368 10.83 20.47 19.78
C LYS A 368 10.30 21.61 18.90
N PRO A 369 9.06 22.07 19.13
CA PRO A 369 8.56 23.28 18.49
C PRO A 369 9.30 24.51 19.02
N GLY A 370 9.34 25.56 18.22
CA GLY A 370 9.98 26.83 18.52
C GLY A 370 11.41 26.96 17.98
N GLY A 371 11.86 28.21 17.88
CA GLY A 371 13.17 28.56 17.37
C GLY A 371 14.29 28.38 18.40
N VAL A 372 15.53 28.32 17.92
CA VAL A 372 16.72 28.21 18.76
C VAL A 372 17.82 29.15 18.26
N GLY A 373 18.43 29.91 19.18
CA GLY A 373 19.36 31.00 18.84
C GLY A 373 20.74 30.55 18.37
N ASP A 374 21.28 29.46 18.95
CA ASP A 374 22.65 28.98 18.69
C ASP A 374 22.64 27.64 17.90
N ALA A 375 21.89 27.59 16.80
CA ALA A 375 21.82 26.41 15.95
C ALA A 375 23.17 26.14 15.25
N ALA A 376 23.65 24.90 15.31
CA ALA A 376 24.85 24.48 14.59
C ALA A 376 24.59 24.38 13.07
N LEU A 377 23.35 24.08 12.70
CA LEU A 377 22.86 23.98 11.34
C LEU A 377 21.43 24.52 11.29
N THR A 378 21.13 25.37 10.32
CA THR A 378 19.76 25.88 10.09
C THR A 378 19.31 25.50 8.68
N LEU A 379 18.19 24.80 8.59
CA LEU A 379 17.49 24.44 7.37
C LEU A 379 16.30 25.40 7.23
N GLU A 380 16.13 26.02 6.07
CA GLU A 380 14.98 26.90 5.79
C GLU A 380 14.27 26.45 4.52
N THR A 381 12.97 26.19 4.62
CA THR A 381 12.10 25.77 3.52
C THR A 381 10.63 26.04 3.88
N SER A 382 9.69 26.02 2.92
CA SER A 382 8.27 26.11 3.26
C SER A 382 7.77 24.83 3.93
N SER A 383 6.67 24.93 4.69
CA SER A 383 6.01 23.78 5.32
C SER A 383 5.69 22.67 4.29
N ALA A 384 5.15 23.05 3.13
CA ALA A 384 4.84 22.14 2.03
C ALA A 384 6.09 21.46 1.43
N ASP A 385 7.21 22.16 1.31
CA ASP A 385 8.45 21.57 0.81
C ASP A 385 9.12 20.66 1.82
N PHE A 386 9.06 21.01 3.09
CA PHE A 386 9.45 20.12 4.17
C PHE A 386 8.67 18.82 4.15
N ALA A 387 7.33 18.88 4.06
CA ALA A 387 6.49 17.69 3.95
C ALA A 387 6.93 16.78 2.79
N ARG A 388 7.13 17.36 1.59
CA ARG A 388 7.58 16.61 0.41
C ARG A 388 8.97 15.99 0.58
N LEU A 389 9.88 16.68 1.26
CA LEU A 389 11.22 16.15 1.58
C LEU A 389 11.12 15.00 2.58
N ALA A 390 10.29 15.13 3.61
CA ALA A 390 10.12 14.14 4.67
C ALA A 390 9.62 12.79 4.15
N VAL A 391 8.75 12.79 3.14
CA VAL A 391 8.23 11.55 2.50
C VAL A 391 8.88 11.21 1.15
N GLY A 392 10.00 11.86 0.81
CA GLY A 392 10.76 11.53 -0.41
C GLY A 392 10.07 11.88 -1.74
N ARG A 393 9.04 12.74 -1.74
CA ARG A 393 8.41 13.27 -2.97
C ARG A 393 9.31 14.28 -3.69
N THR A 394 10.26 14.89 -2.99
CA THR A 394 11.26 15.80 -3.56
C THR A 394 12.66 15.33 -3.18
N ASP A 395 13.58 15.23 -4.14
CA ASP A 395 15.00 15.02 -3.85
C ASP A 395 15.60 16.29 -3.20
N PRO A 396 16.24 16.18 -2.01
CA PRO A 396 16.90 17.30 -1.35
C PRO A 396 17.89 18.07 -2.23
N ARG A 397 18.60 17.40 -3.14
CA ARG A 397 19.56 18.02 -4.08
C ARG A 397 18.86 18.98 -5.04
N TRP A 398 17.70 18.59 -5.55
CA TRP A 398 16.89 19.45 -6.41
C TRP A 398 16.29 20.63 -5.64
N ALA A 399 15.88 20.42 -4.38
CA ALA A 399 15.39 21.50 -3.52
C ALA A 399 16.49 22.54 -3.23
N LEU A 400 17.72 22.10 -2.96
CA LEU A 400 18.89 22.97 -2.80
C LEU A 400 19.20 23.76 -4.07
N LEU A 401 19.27 23.07 -5.22
CA LEU A 401 19.58 23.70 -6.51
C LEU A 401 18.54 24.77 -6.88
N LYS A 402 17.26 24.51 -6.61
CA LYS A 402 16.14 25.43 -6.84
C LYS A 402 15.97 26.49 -5.73
N ARG A 403 16.85 26.50 -4.72
CA ARG A 403 16.77 27.39 -3.54
C ARG A 403 15.46 27.28 -2.74
N ARG A 404 14.77 26.14 -2.85
CA ARG A 404 13.59 25.77 -2.05
C ARG A 404 13.97 25.24 -0.67
N LEU A 405 15.18 24.68 -0.56
CA LEU A 405 15.85 24.38 0.71
C LEU A 405 17.10 25.26 0.79
N LYS A 406 17.22 26.05 1.86
CA LYS A 406 18.43 26.82 2.18
C LYS A 406 19.09 26.23 3.42
N VAL A 407 20.42 26.25 3.42
CA VAL A 407 21.22 25.69 4.52
C VAL A 407 22.21 26.73 5.02
N GLN A 408 22.12 27.06 6.30
CA GLN A 408 23.02 27.96 7.02
C GLN A 408 23.77 27.18 8.12
N GLY A 409 24.95 27.66 8.49
CA GLY A 409 25.88 26.97 9.41
C GLY A 409 27.31 27.04 8.91
N THR A 410 28.25 26.51 9.70
CA THR A 410 29.67 26.44 9.31
C THR A 410 29.87 25.52 8.11
N LEU A 411 30.97 25.68 7.36
CA LEU A 411 31.30 24.76 6.25
C LEU A 411 31.35 23.30 6.72
N GLY A 412 31.89 23.05 7.91
CA GLY A 412 31.95 21.72 8.52
C GLY A 412 30.57 21.15 8.86
N ALA A 413 29.63 21.99 9.34
CA ALA A 413 28.25 21.57 9.60
C ALA A 413 27.52 21.24 8.29
N LYS A 414 27.64 22.09 7.26
CA LYS A 414 27.02 21.85 5.94
C LYS A 414 27.55 20.57 5.28
N ALA A 415 28.85 20.28 5.41
CA ALA A 415 29.45 19.07 4.86
C ALA A 415 28.94 17.77 5.52
N LYS A 416 28.35 17.84 6.71
CA LYS A 416 27.75 16.70 7.42
C LYS A 416 26.29 16.45 7.04
N LEU A 417 25.58 17.43 6.48
CA LEU A 417 24.15 17.31 6.12
C LEU A 417 23.83 16.05 5.27
N PRO A 418 24.61 15.67 4.24
CA PRO A 418 24.33 14.46 3.47
C PRO A 418 24.45 13.15 4.25
N LYS A 419 25.14 13.17 5.40
CA LYS A 419 25.32 12.02 6.30
C LYS A 419 24.37 12.07 7.51
N LEU A 420 23.66 13.18 7.68
CA LEU A 420 22.83 13.41 8.86
C LEU A 420 21.58 12.54 8.87
N PHE A 421 21.04 12.23 7.69
CA PHE A 421 19.90 11.34 7.54
C PHE A 421 20.38 10.01 6.99
N ARG A 422 20.00 8.91 7.63
CA ARG A 422 20.34 7.57 7.18
C ARG A 422 19.71 7.31 5.81
N SER A 423 20.56 7.05 4.81
CA SER A 423 20.21 6.78 3.42
C SER A 423 19.58 5.42 3.22
#